data_AF-A0A498ALP1-F1
#
_entry.id   AF-A0A498ALP1-F1
#
_cell.length_a   1.000
_cell.length_b   1.000
_cell.length_c   1.000
_cell.angle_alpha   90.00
_cell.angle_beta   90.00
_cell.angle_gamma   90.00
#
_symmetry.space_group_name_H-M   'P 1'
#
loop_
_entity.id
_entity.type
_entity.pdbx_description
1 polymer ?
#
loop_
_entity_poly.entity_id
_entity_poly.type
_entity_poly.pdbx_seq_one_letter_code
_entity_poly.pdbx_strand_id
1 'polypeptide(L)'
;MNPDRRDEQAVTARMPADVDAPDKVLYGLTFRQLAILAVAAVVLYGGWNALHTVVPAPVLLGAAVVLGGLVFGLAVGRRDGLPMDMWLASAVRHAQAPRALSTTDTTAKTPDWVQAPASKVMLPAPLKLPADAIDEHGEISLGAVKAAMVAATSVNLALRTADEQAALVDTFGRWLNSLSTPTQIVVSAQPVDLHSAARTLAQAAQEMPHPALADAAADHARFLDDLAERRDPLRRQVLIVTRANPGERSEHAARRRADQTVRALSGLGVTTRALDGHATTAALAAAADPYRPPRPGGLAASHTIITATPTRGPRTRRTS
;
A
#
# COMPACT_ATOMS: atom_id res chain seq x y z
N MET A 1 -14.13 54.47 -6.61
CA MET A 1 -13.50 53.54 -7.57
C MET A 1 -12.28 52.95 -6.87
N ASN A 2 -12.42 51.75 -6.29
CA ASN A 2 -11.37 51.15 -5.45
C ASN A 2 -10.53 50.18 -6.31
N PRO A 3 -9.22 50.42 -6.53
CA PRO A 3 -8.42 49.65 -7.49
C PRO A 3 -7.91 48.29 -6.97
N ASP A 4 -8.28 47.86 -5.75
CA ASP A 4 -7.65 46.73 -5.05
C ASP A 4 -8.39 45.38 -5.18
N ARG A 5 -9.05 45.13 -6.32
CA ARG A 5 -9.71 43.84 -6.64
C ARG A 5 -9.19 43.24 -7.95
N ARG A 6 -7.88 43.16 -8.12
CA ARG A 6 -7.29 42.30 -9.14
C ARG A 6 -6.72 41.07 -8.43
N ASP A 7 -7.21 39.92 -8.87
CA ASP A 7 -6.57 38.60 -8.71
C ASP A 7 -6.75 37.84 -7.38
N GLU A 8 -7.97 37.76 -6.87
CA GLU A 8 -8.43 36.47 -6.30
C GLU A 8 -8.82 35.55 -7.48
N GLN A 9 -7.84 35.16 -8.30
CA GLN A 9 -8.02 33.99 -9.16
C GLN A 9 -7.94 32.76 -8.25
N ALA A 10 -9.03 32.51 -7.52
CA ALA A 10 -9.26 31.22 -6.90
C ALA A 10 -9.14 30.20 -8.04
N VAL A 11 -8.07 29.39 -8.00
CA VAL A 11 -7.87 28.25 -8.90
C VAL A 11 -9.02 27.29 -8.64
N THR A 12 -10.16 27.59 -9.26
CA THR A 12 -11.38 26.81 -9.22
C THR A 12 -11.22 25.73 -10.28
N ALA A 13 -10.25 24.84 -10.06
CA ALA A 13 -10.20 23.60 -10.80
C ALA A 13 -11.47 22.84 -10.42
N ARG A 14 -12.41 22.75 -11.38
CA ARG A 14 -13.64 21.97 -11.22
C ARG A 14 -13.25 20.51 -11.16
N MET A 15 -12.91 20.03 -9.95
CA MET A 15 -12.61 18.63 -9.72
C MET A 15 -13.90 17.83 -9.95
N PRO A 16 -13.93 16.92 -10.94
CA PRO A 16 -15.06 16.01 -11.10
C PRO A 16 -15.17 15.18 -9.81
N ALA A 17 -16.39 15.04 -9.30
CA ALA A 17 -16.64 14.31 -8.06
C ALA A 17 -16.29 12.80 -8.16
N ASP A 18 -16.14 12.28 -9.39
CA ASP A 18 -15.78 10.90 -9.67
C ASP A 18 -14.92 10.85 -10.95
N VAL A 19 -13.61 10.65 -10.79
CA VAL A 19 -12.64 10.58 -11.90
C VAL A 19 -12.65 9.21 -12.58
N ASP A 20 -13.14 8.18 -11.88
CA ASP A 20 -13.19 6.79 -12.36
C ASP A 20 -14.61 6.38 -12.81
N ALA A 21 -15.50 7.35 -13.07
CA ALA A 21 -16.85 7.08 -13.53
C ALA A 21 -16.81 6.27 -14.84
N PRO A 22 -17.34 5.03 -14.87
CA PRO A 22 -17.27 4.21 -16.06
C PRO A 22 -18.11 4.82 -17.19
N ASP A 23 -17.54 4.85 -18.39
CA ASP A 23 -18.18 5.47 -19.55
C ASP A 23 -19.50 4.75 -19.89
N LYS A 24 -20.58 5.53 -19.95
CA LYS A 24 -21.95 5.05 -20.15
C LYS A 24 -22.32 5.23 -21.62
N VAL A 25 -22.56 4.13 -22.31
CA VAL A 25 -22.71 4.13 -23.77
C VAL A 25 -24.18 4.22 -24.18
N LEU A 26 -25.04 3.38 -23.57
CA LEU A 26 -26.45 3.28 -23.97
C LEU A 26 -27.33 2.99 -22.76
N TYR A 27 -28.43 3.75 -22.60
CA TYR A 27 -29.37 3.64 -21.48
C TYR A 27 -28.73 3.71 -20.08
N GLY A 28 -27.58 4.37 -19.95
CA GLY A 28 -26.83 4.46 -18.69
C GLY A 28 -26.04 3.20 -18.33
N LEU A 29 -25.98 2.21 -19.22
CA LEU A 29 -25.17 0.99 -19.09
C LEU A 29 -23.78 1.17 -19.71
N THR A 30 -22.79 0.49 -19.14
CA THR A 30 -21.43 0.44 -19.68
C THR A 30 -21.37 -0.52 -20.87
N PHE A 31 -20.37 -0.36 -21.74
CA PHE A 31 -20.13 -1.30 -22.84
C PHE A 31 -19.99 -2.74 -22.34
N ARG A 32 -19.35 -2.93 -21.18
CA ARG A 32 -19.19 -4.23 -20.53
C ARG A 32 -20.53 -4.86 -20.15
N GLN A 33 -21.45 -4.07 -19.57
CA GLN A 33 -22.78 -4.55 -19.18
C GLN A 33 -23.60 -4.96 -20.41
N LEU A 34 -23.55 -4.17 -21.48
CA LEU A 34 -24.21 -4.49 -22.73
C LEU A 34 -23.65 -5.76 -23.37
N ALA A 35 -22.33 -5.95 -23.35
CA ALA A 35 -21.69 -7.16 -23.86
C ALA A 35 -22.14 -8.41 -23.08
N ILE A 36 -22.22 -8.35 -21.75
CA ILE A 36 -22.70 -9.46 -20.91
C ILE A 36 -24.15 -9.80 -21.25
N LEU A 37 -25.02 -8.78 -21.34
CA LEU A 37 -26.43 -8.96 -21.68
C LEU A 37 -26.62 -9.51 -23.11
N ALA A 38 -25.83 -9.04 -24.07
CA ALA A 38 -25.89 -9.52 -25.45
C ALA A 38 -25.48 -10.99 -25.55
N VAL A 39 -24.38 -11.40 -24.90
CA VAL A 39 -23.95 -12.80 -24.87
C VAL A 39 -25.03 -13.67 -24.22
N ALA A 40 -25.62 -13.23 -23.10
CA ALA A 40 -26.69 -13.98 -22.45
C ALA A 40 -27.94 -14.11 -23.34
N ALA A 41 -28.31 -13.05 -24.06
CA ALA A 41 -29.42 -13.10 -25.01
C ALA A 41 -29.17 -14.12 -26.13
N VAL A 42 -27.95 -14.17 -26.68
CA VAL A 42 -27.56 -15.15 -27.70
C VAL A 42 -27.62 -16.58 -27.15
N VAL A 43 -27.13 -16.82 -25.92
CA VAL A 43 -27.18 -18.14 -25.28
C VAL A 43 -28.62 -18.59 -25.03
N LEU A 44 -29.47 -17.70 -24.50
CA LEU A 44 -30.89 -18.00 -24.26
C LEU A 44 -31.64 -18.29 -25.57
N TYR A 45 -31.35 -17.53 -26.62
CA TYR A 45 -31.95 -17.73 -27.95
C TYR A 45 -31.50 -19.06 -28.58
N GLY A 46 -30.21 -19.38 -28.49
CA GLY A 46 -29.69 -20.67 -28.96
C GLY A 46 -30.30 -21.86 -28.22
N GLY A 47 -30.44 -21.74 -26.89
CA GLY A 47 -31.11 -22.74 -26.06
C GLY A 47 -32.58 -22.92 -26.42
N TRP A 48 -33.31 -21.82 -26.68
CA TRP A 48 -34.69 -21.88 -27.16
C TRP A 48 -34.79 -22.64 -28.49
N ASN A 49 -33.96 -22.28 -29.47
CA ASN A 49 -34.01 -22.91 -30.79
C ASN A 49 -33.71 -24.42 -30.73
N ALA A 50 -32.78 -24.84 -29.87
CA ALA A 50 -32.42 -26.25 -29.70
C ALA A 50 -33.45 -27.07 -28.92
N LEU A 51 -34.13 -26.47 -27.93
CA LEU A 51 -34.90 -27.23 -26.93
C LEU A 51 -36.43 -27.08 -27.06
N HIS A 52 -36.93 -26.12 -27.84
CA HIS A 52 -38.38 -25.86 -27.97
C HIS A 52 -39.17 -27.02 -28.56
N THR A 53 -38.54 -27.94 -29.29
CA THR A 53 -39.18 -29.14 -29.85
C THR A 53 -39.33 -30.27 -28.85
N VAL A 54 -38.55 -30.26 -27.76
CA VAL A 54 -38.50 -31.36 -26.77
C VAL A 54 -39.11 -30.92 -25.43
N VAL A 55 -39.01 -29.63 -25.09
CA VAL A 55 -39.47 -29.09 -23.80
C VAL A 55 -40.68 -28.17 -24.01
N PRO A 56 -41.73 -28.27 -23.17
CA PRO A 56 -42.87 -27.37 -23.25
C PRO A 56 -42.46 -25.89 -23.18
N ALA A 57 -42.97 -25.09 -24.11
CA ALA A 57 -42.73 -23.65 -24.19
C ALA A 57 -42.85 -22.87 -22.85
N PRO A 58 -43.85 -23.11 -21.96
CA PRO A 58 -43.93 -22.37 -20.70
C PRO A 58 -42.75 -22.64 -19.75
N VAL A 59 -42.17 -23.84 -19.77
CA VAL A 59 -41.02 -24.19 -18.93
C VAL A 59 -39.77 -23.45 -19.42
N LEU A 60 -39.57 -23.38 -20.73
CA LEU A 60 -38.46 -22.63 -21.33
C LEU A 60 -38.57 -21.13 -21.08
N LEU A 61 -39.77 -20.56 -21.22
CA LEU A 61 -40.04 -19.15 -20.90
C LEU A 61 -39.76 -18.85 -19.43
N GLY A 62 -40.24 -19.69 -18.51
CA GLY A 62 -39.98 -19.55 -17.08
C GLY A 62 -38.49 -19.56 -16.76
N ALA A 63 -37.76 -20.53 -17.31
CA ALA A 63 -36.30 -20.63 -17.15
C ALA A 63 -35.57 -19.40 -17.72
N ALA A 64 -35.98 -18.92 -18.91
CA ALA A 64 -35.39 -17.75 -19.54
C ALA A 64 -35.61 -16.48 -18.73
N VAL A 65 -36.79 -16.29 -18.12
CA VAL A 65 -37.07 -15.14 -17.23
C VAL A 65 -36.19 -15.19 -15.98
N VAL A 66 -36.08 -16.35 -15.33
CA VAL A 66 -35.26 -16.49 -14.11
C VAL A 66 -33.78 -16.27 -14.43
N LEU A 67 -33.26 -16.90 -15.48
CA LEU A 67 -31.86 -16.76 -15.91
C LEU A 67 -31.57 -15.34 -16.39
N GLY A 68 -32.46 -14.75 -17.19
CA GLY A 68 -32.33 -13.37 -17.66
C GLY A 68 -32.34 -12.37 -16.50
N GLY A 69 -33.23 -12.54 -15.52
CA GLY A 69 -33.26 -11.74 -14.30
C GLY A 69 -31.98 -11.86 -13.48
N LEU A 70 -31.45 -13.08 -13.34
CA LEU A 70 -30.18 -13.33 -12.64
C LEU A 70 -29.01 -12.63 -13.35
N VAL A 71 -28.89 -12.79 -14.68
CA VAL A 71 -27.84 -12.13 -15.47
C VAL A 71 -27.97 -10.62 -15.41
N PHE A 72 -29.19 -10.08 -15.50
CA PHE A 72 -29.42 -8.65 -15.38
C PHE A 72 -29.02 -8.13 -13.99
N GLY A 73 -29.39 -8.84 -12.93
CA GLY A 73 -28.96 -8.54 -11.56
C GLY A 73 -27.44 -8.61 -11.38
N LEU A 74 -26.76 -9.55 -12.03
CA LEU A 74 -25.30 -9.63 -12.03
C LEU A 74 -24.62 -8.52 -12.84
N ALA A 75 -25.20 -8.12 -13.98
CA ALA A 75 -24.63 -7.09 -14.84
C ALA A 75 -24.83 -5.68 -14.25
N VAL A 76 -26.02 -5.40 -13.71
CA VAL A 76 -26.40 -4.07 -13.21
C VAL A 76 -26.15 -3.92 -11.71
N GLY A 77 -26.18 -5.01 -10.97
CA GLY A 77 -25.99 -5.01 -9.52
C GLY A 77 -24.61 -4.50 -9.11
N ARG A 78 -24.59 -3.73 -8.03
CA ARG A 78 -23.36 -3.31 -7.34
C ARG A 78 -23.45 -3.70 -5.88
N ARG A 79 -22.33 -4.12 -5.33
CA ARG A 79 -22.18 -4.41 -3.90
C ARG A 79 -20.88 -3.78 -3.43
N ASP A 80 -20.95 -2.99 -2.36
CA ASP A 80 -19.80 -2.31 -1.76
C ASP A 80 -18.99 -1.46 -2.77
N GLY A 81 -19.68 -0.85 -3.74
CA GLY A 81 -19.07 -0.03 -4.81
C GLY A 81 -18.53 -0.83 -6.01
N LEU A 82 -18.36 -2.14 -5.88
CA LEU A 82 -17.91 -3.03 -6.96
C LEU A 82 -19.09 -3.54 -7.80
N PRO A 83 -18.90 -3.76 -9.12
CA PRO A 83 -19.88 -4.47 -9.92
C PRO A 83 -19.98 -5.94 -9.46
N MET A 84 -21.19 -6.52 -9.50
CA MET A 84 -21.49 -7.82 -8.90
C MET A 84 -20.65 -8.96 -9.51
N ASP A 85 -20.29 -8.85 -10.79
CA ASP A 85 -19.44 -9.80 -11.50
C ASP A 85 -18.01 -9.85 -10.94
N MET A 86 -17.38 -8.70 -10.67
CA MET A 86 -16.08 -8.61 -10.02
C MET A 86 -16.13 -9.04 -8.56
N TRP A 87 -17.22 -8.70 -7.88
CA TRP A 87 -17.44 -9.16 -6.51
C TRP A 87 -17.51 -10.69 -6.45
N LEU A 88 -18.31 -11.31 -7.32
CA LEU A 88 -18.44 -12.76 -7.40
C LEU A 88 -17.12 -13.43 -7.81
N ALA A 89 -16.42 -12.88 -8.81
CA ALA A 89 -15.12 -13.39 -9.22
C ALA A 89 -14.09 -13.32 -8.09
N SER A 90 -14.08 -12.22 -7.32
CA SER A 90 -13.23 -12.07 -6.15
C SER A 90 -13.62 -13.04 -5.04
N ALA A 91 -14.92 -13.27 -4.82
CA ALA A 91 -15.44 -14.23 -3.85
C ALA A 91 -15.06 -15.67 -4.22
N VAL A 92 -15.21 -16.07 -5.49
CA VAL A 92 -14.79 -17.38 -6.00
C VAL A 92 -13.28 -17.55 -5.86
N ARG A 93 -12.50 -16.54 -6.26
CA ARG A 93 -11.03 -16.56 -6.12
C ARG A 93 -10.62 -16.67 -4.66
N HIS A 94 -11.30 -15.96 -3.75
CA HIS A 94 -11.05 -16.03 -2.32
C HIS A 94 -11.44 -17.40 -1.73
N ALA A 95 -12.57 -17.97 -2.17
CA ALA A 95 -13.00 -19.31 -1.75
C ALA A 95 -12.03 -20.41 -2.22
N GLN A 96 -11.42 -20.23 -3.39
CA GLN A 96 -10.39 -21.12 -3.94
C GLN A 96 -8.98 -20.82 -3.40
N ALA A 97 -8.77 -19.69 -2.73
CA ALA A 97 -7.45 -19.33 -2.23
C ALA A 97 -7.04 -20.27 -1.08
N PRO A 98 -5.77 -20.71 -1.04
CA PRO A 98 -5.27 -21.52 0.06
C PRO A 98 -5.36 -20.72 1.37
N ARG A 99 -5.99 -21.32 2.39
CA ARG A 99 -6.23 -20.68 3.70
C ARG A 99 -5.05 -20.81 4.66
N ALA A 100 -4.13 -21.73 4.39
CA ALA A 100 -2.92 -21.91 5.16
C ALA A 100 -1.72 -21.70 4.23
N LEU A 101 -0.86 -20.75 4.59
CA LEU A 101 0.34 -20.40 3.85
C LEU A 101 1.57 -20.68 4.73
N SER A 102 2.63 -21.22 4.15
CA SER A 102 3.88 -21.50 4.85
C SER A 102 5.05 -20.80 4.17
N THR A 103 5.99 -20.28 4.96
CA THR A 103 7.27 -19.74 4.47
C THR A 103 8.26 -20.82 4.04
N THR A 104 8.05 -22.06 4.50
CA THR A 104 8.87 -23.21 4.12
C THR A 104 8.41 -23.80 2.80
N ASP A 105 9.36 -24.30 2.02
CA ASP A 105 9.08 -25.02 0.79
C ASP A 105 8.36 -26.34 1.10
N THR A 106 7.05 -26.35 0.97
CA THR A 106 6.21 -27.54 1.17
C THR A 106 6.27 -28.50 -0.02
N THR A 107 7.04 -28.18 -1.07
CA THR A 107 7.25 -29.06 -2.22
C THR A 107 8.44 -30.00 -2.08
N ALA A 108 9.28 -29.80 -1.04
CA ALA A 108 10.38 -30.70 -0.74
C ALA A 108 9.86 -32.10 -0.39
N LYS A 109 10.46 -33.12 -1.02
CA LYS A 109 10.14 -34.53 -0.76
C LYS A 109 10.45 -34.84 0.71
N THR A 110 9.47 -35.38 1.46
CA THR A 110 9.72 -35.83 2.83
C THR A 110 10.76 -36.95 2.82
N PRO A 111 11.78 -36.90 3.68
CA PRO A 111 12.75 -37.97 3.80
C PRO A 111 12.10 -39.32 4.10
N ASP A 112 12.67 -40.41 3.61
CA ASP A 112 12.07 -41.76 3.63
C ASP A 112 11.81 -42.31 5.06
N TRP A 113 12.46 -41.75 6.08
CA TRP A 113 12.29 -42.11 7.49
C TRP A 113 11.10 -41.40 8.17
N VAL A 114 10.46 -40.44 7.50
CA VAL A 114 9.28 -39.74 8.03
C VAL A 114 8.02 -40.51 7.65
N GLN A 115 7.33 -41.08 8.65
CA GLN A 115 6.04 -41.72 8.42
C GLN A 115 4.97 -40.65 8.15
N ALA A 116 4.50 -40.59 6.91
CA ALA A 116 3.36 -39.73 6.58
C ALA A 116 2.10 -40.24 7.28
N PRO A 117 1.30 -39.36 7.90
CA PRO A 117 0.03 -39.77 8.50
C PRO A 117 -0.89 -40.40 7.44
N ALA A 118 -1.63 -41.45 7.83
CA ALA A 118 -2.58 -42.13 6.94
C ALA A 118 -3.79 -41.25 6.57
N SER A 119 -4.03 -40.16 7.32
CA SER A 119 -5.08 -39.20 7.05
C SER A 119 -4.63 -38.16 6.02
N LYS A 120 -5.57 -37.72 5.17
CA LYS A 120 -5.33 -36.64 4.20
C LYS A 120 -5.20 -35.32 4.95
N VAL A 121 -3.97 -34.90 5.25
CA VAL A 121 -3.68 -33.58 5.84
C VAL A 121 -3.62 -32.55 4.71
N MET A 122 -4.35 -31.44 4.86
CA MET A 122 -4.19 -30.30 3.96
C MET A 122 -2.83 -29.63 4.24
N LEU A 123 -1.89 -29.76 3.30
CA LEU A 123 -0.61 -29.08 3.40
C LEU A 123 -0.80 -27.58 3.10
N PRO A 124 -0.15 -26.69 3.86
CA PRO A 124 -0.17 -25.27 3.56
C PRO A 124 0.51 -24.99 2.21
N ALA A 125 -0.05 -24.07 1.45
CA ALA A 125 0.54 -23.62 0.19
C ALA A 125 1.75 -22.73 0.47
N PRO A 126 2.74 -22.65 -0.44
CA PRO A 126 3.88 -21.76 -0.27
C PRO A 126 3.43 -20.29 -0.24
N LEU A 127 3.94 -19.54 0.74
CA LEU A 127 3.72 -18.11 0.88
C LEU A 127 4.50 -17.37 -0.20
N LYS A 128 3.80 -16.84 -1.20
CA LYS A 128 4.36 -15.93 -2.19
C LYS A 128 4.16 -14.51 -1.71
N LEU A 129 5.23 -13.86 -1.26
CA LEU A 129 5.19 -12.45 -0.88
C LEU A 129 5.08 -11.57 -2.12
N PRO A 130 4.37 -10.43 -2.06
CA PRO A 130 4.30 -9.48 -3.18
C PRO A 130 5.66 -8.86 -3.54
N ALA A 131 6.58 -8.83 -2.58
CA ALA A 131 7.95 -8.36 -2.73
C ALA A 131 8.92 -9.48 -2.36
N ASP A 132 9.93 -9.68 -3.20
CA ASP A 132 10.88 -10.80 -3.08
C ASP A 132 12.18 -10.37 -2.38
N ALA A 133 12.61 -9.13 -2.58
CA ALA A 133 13.85 -8.60 -2.01
C ALA A 133 13.82 -7.08 -1.90
N ILE A 134 14.62 -6.54 -0.98
CA ILE A 134 14.97 -5.12 -0.90
C ILE A 134 16.49 -5.03 -0.99
N ASP A 135 17.01 -4.21 -1.89
CA ASP A 135 18.44 -3.96 -2.01
C ASP A 135 18.93 -2.86 -1.05
N GLU A 136 20.24 -2.65 -0.99
CA GLU A 136 20.84 -1.62 -0.11
C GLU A 136 20.42 -0.19 -0.50
N HIS A 137 20.13 0.04 -1.78
CA HIS A 137 19.73 1.33 -2.32
C HIS A 137 18.23 1.62 -2.13
N GLY A 138 17.47 0.66 -1.60
CA GLY A 138 16.04 0.78 -1.30
C GLY A 138 15.12 0.40 -2.46
N GLU A 139 15.61 -0.27 -3.51
CA GLU A 139 14.73 -0.85 -4.52
C GLU A 139 14.09 -2.15 -4.01
N ILE A 140 12.79 -2.24 -4.23
CA ILE A 140 11.94 -3.37 -3.90
C ILE A 140 11.74 -4.20 -5.15
N SER A 141 12.14 -5.46 -5.13
CA SER A 141 11.87 -6.43 -6.20
C SER A 141 10.44 -6.97 -6.05
N LEU A 142 9.63 -6.83 -7.10
CA LEU A 142 8.25 -7.28 -7.19
C LEU A 142 8.12 -8.28 -8.36
N GLY A 143 8.97 -9.30 -8.39
CA GLY A 143 9.16 -10.19 -9.53
C GLY A 143 9.77 -9.49 -10.74
N ALA A 144 8.99 -9.30 -11.82
CA ALA A 144 9.47 -8.75 -13.09
C ALA A 144 9.67 -7.22 -13.10
N VAL A 145 9.25 -6.53 -12.03
CA VAL A 145 9.37 -5.08 -11.88
C VAL A 145 10.06 -4.72 -10.58
N LYS A 146 10.70 -3.56 -10.56
CA LYS A 146 11.27 -2.96 -9.35
C LYS A 146 10.48 -1.71 -8.96
N ALA A 147 10.44 -1.41 -7.67
CA ALA A 147 9.86 -0.19 -7.12
C ALA A 147 10.86 0.52 -6.20
N ALA A 148 10.70 1.82 -6.00
CA ALA A 148 11.47 2.58 -5.02
C ALA A 148 10.53 3.55 -4.29
N MET A 149 10.90 3.91 -3.06
CA MET A 149 10.08 4.73 -2.18
C MET A 149 10.75 6.07 -1.90
N VAL A 150 9.95 7.14 -1.87
CA VAL A 150 10.34 8.47 -1.44
C VAL A 150 9.48 8.86 -0.25
N ALA A 151 10.11 9.20 0.87
CA ALA A 151 9.42 9.84 1.98
C ALA A 151 9.34 11.35 1.73
N ALA A 152 8.18 11.93 2.04
CA ALA A 152 7.93 13.36 1.93
C ALA A 152 7.28 13.90 3.21
N THR A 153 7.62 15.14 3.58
CA THR A 153 6.82 15.88 4.56
C THR A 153 5.62 16.54 3.89
N SER A 154 4.67 17.01 4.70
CA SER A 154 3.56 17.84 4.24
C SER A 154 3.86 19.33 4.42
N VAL A 155 3.27 20.17 3.58
CA VAL A 155 3.22 21.62 3.74
C VAL A 155 1.77 22.05 3.96
N ASN A 156 1.55 23.03 4.83
CA ASN A 156 0.23 23.63 5.01
C ASN A 156 0.01 24.73 3.97
N LEU A 157 -0.76 24.43 2.92
CA LEU A 157 -1.07 25.40 1.86
C LEU A 157 -1.86 26.61 2.38
N ALA A 158 -2.71 26.44 3.40
CA ALA A 158 -3.56 27.52 3.90
C ALA A 158 -2.78 28.65 4.59
N LEU A 159 -1.55 28.38 5.02
CA LEU A 159 -0.66 29.36 5.62
C LEU A 159 0.24 30.07 4.58
N ARG A 160 0.06 29.78 3.29
CA ARG A 160 0.86 30.34 2.18
C ARG A 160 0.10 31.46 1.48
N THR A 161 0.82 32.41 0.91
CA THR A 161 0.21 33.47 0.08
C THR A 161 -0.40 32.89 -1.20
N ALA A 162 -1.29 33.62 -1.88
CA ALA A 162 -1.93 33.14 -3.11
C ALA A 162 -0.91 32.79 -4.20
N ASP A 163 0.13 33.62 -4.37
CA ASP A 163 1.22 33.38 -5.32
C ASP A 163 2.05 32.14 -4.97
N GLU A 164 2.33 31.95 -3.67
CA GLU A 164 3.01 30.74 -3.19
C GLU A 164 2.16 29.49 -3.44
N GLN A 165 0.87 29.55 -3.16
CA GLN A 165 -0.06 28.45 -3.43
C GLN A 165 -0.10 28.11 -4.93
N ALA A 166 -0.19 29.11 -5.80
CA ALA A 166 -0.18 28.91 -7.25
C ALA A 166 1.13 28.27 -7.73
N ALA A 167 2.28 28.73 -7.24
CA ALA A 167 3.59 28.17 -7.57
C ALA A 167 3.75 26.71 -7.09
N LEU A 168 3.22 26.38 -5.90
CA LEU A 168 3.20 25.02 -5.38
C LEU A 168 2.32 24.10 -6.23
N VAL A 169 1.12 24.56 -6.59
CA VAL A 169 0.19 23.80 -7.44
C VAL A 169 0.76 23.57 -8.84
N ASP A 170 1.36 24.59 -9.45
CA ASP A 170 2.01 24.47 -10.76
C ASP A 170 3.19 23.49 -10.74
N THR A 171 4.06 23.58 -9.73
CA THR A 171 5.19 22.66 -9.58
C THR A 171 4.73 21.22 -9.35
N PHE A 172 3.68 21.02 -8.54
CA PHE A 172 3.07 19.71 -8.34
C PHE A 172 2.44 19.18 -9.65
N GLY A 173 1.74 20.02 -10.41
CA GLY A 173 1.18 19.69 -11.72
C GLY A 173 2.24 19.30 -12.74
N ARG A 174 3.36 20.02 -12.80
CA ARG A 174 4.53 19.68 -13.62
C ARG A 174 5.12 18.33 -13.24
N TRP A 175 5.21 18.03 -11.93
CA TRP A 175 5.65 16.71 -11.48
C TRP A 175 4.68 15.61 -11.94
N LEU A 176 3.37 15.77 -11.74
CA LEU A 176 2.37 14.80 -12.20
C LEU A 176 2.45 14.54 -13.71
N ASN A 177 2.61 15.59 -14.52
CA ASN A 177 2.76 15.49 -15.97
C ASN A 177 4.08 14.84 -16.41
N SER A 178 5.08 14.79 -15.53
CA SER A 178 6.36 14.13 -15.80
C SER A 178 6.35 12.62 -15.54
N LEU A 179 5.30 12.10 -14.87
CA LEU A 179 5.19 10.69 -14.50
C LEU A 179 4.89 9.83 -15.74
N SER A 180 5.85 8.98 -16.11
CA SER A 180 5.73 8.05 -17.24
C SER A 180 5.34 6.63 -16.83
N THR A 181 5.16 6.39 -15.53
CA THR A 181 4.91 5.06 -14.94
C THR A 181 3.92 5.18 -13.79
N PRO A 182 3.12 4.13 -13.50
CA PRO A 182 2.20 4.13 -12.38
C PRO A 182 2.91 4.44 -11.05
N THR A 183 2.65 5.64 -10.51
CA THR A 183 3.22 6.14 -9.25
C THR A 183 2.12 6.25 -8.21
N GLN A 184 2.37 5.74 -7.01
CA GLN A 184 1.39 5.74 -5.93
C GLN A 184 1.79 6.73 -4.85
N ILE A 185 0.85 7.53 -4.37
CA ILE A 185 1.03 8.37 -3.18
C ILE A 185 0.25 7.71 -2.05
N VAL A 186 0.97 7.17 -1.07
CA VAL A 186 0.39 6.56 0.12
C VAL A 186 0.49 7.55 1.26
N VAL A 187 -0.65 7.89 1.83
CA VAL A 187 -0.73 8.69 3.05
C VAL A 187 -1.29 7.80 4.15
N SER A 188 -0.53 7.64 5.22
CA SER A 188 -0.97 6.92 6.41
C SER A 188 -0.88 7.82 7.65
N ALA A 189 -1.82 7.62 8.57
CA ALA A 189 -1.69 8.11 9.93
C ALA A 189 -1.00 7.01 10.75
N GLN A 190 0.11 7.35 11.41
CA GLN A 190 0.88 6.44 12.23
C GLN A 190 0.92 6.93 13.67
N PRO A 191 0.78 6.05 14.68
CA PRO A 191 1.02 6.44 16.06
C PRO A 191 2.47 6.87 16.23
N VAL A 192 2.67 7.89 17.08
CA VAL A 192 4.00 8.34 17.46
C VAL A 192 4.40 7.60 18.74
N ASP A 193 5.51 6.87 18.70
CA ASP A 193 6.08 6.21 19.88
C ASP A 193 6.77 7.22 20.80
N LEU A 194 5.96 7.93 21.59
CA LEU A 194 6.44 8.88 22.59
C LEU A 194 7.02 8.19 23.82
N HIS A 195 6.54 7.00 24.18
CA HIS A 195 7.06 6.24 25.32
C HIS A 195 8.55 5.89 25.14
N SER A 196 8.94 5.47 23.93
CA SER A 196 10.35 5.21 23.67
C SER A 196 11.19 6.48 23.73
N ALA A 197 10.67 7.61 23.24
CA ALA A 197 11.35 8.89 23.33
C ALA A 197 11.51 9.37 24.78
N ALA A 198 10.46 9.26 25.59
CA ALA A 198 10.46 9.57 27.02
C ALA A 198 11.50 8.72 27.77
N ARG A 199 11.53 7.40 27.56
CA ARG A 199 12.54 6.51 28.17
C ARG A 199 13.97 6.88 27.78
N THR A 200 14.19 7.20 26.50
CA THR A 200 15.52 7.58 25.98
C THR A 200 15.98 8.87 26.64
N LEU A 201 15.08 9.85 26.77
CA LEU A 201 15.39 11.13 27.39
C LEU A 201 15.60 10.99 28.91
N ALA A 202 14.81 10.16 29.59
CA ALA A 202 14.97 9.86 31.00
C ALA A 202 16.31 9.16 31.31
N GLN A 203 16.77 8.27 30.41
CA GLN A 203 18.10 7.66 30.51
C GLN A 203 19.20 8.70 30.27
N ALA A 204 19.09 9.51 29.22
CA ALA A 204 20.07 10.56 28.92
C ALA A 204 20.20 11.56 30.07
N ALA A 205 19.10 11.91 30.76
CA ALA A 205 19.10 12.80 31.91
C ALA A 205 20.01 12.31 33.06
N GLN A 206 20.16 10.99 33.24
CA GLN A 206 21.01 10.42 34.30
C GLN A 206 22.51 10.64 34.04
N GLU A 207 22.90 10.81 32.78
CA GLU A 207 24.28 10.97 32.35
C GLU A 207 24.64 12.45 32.10
N MET A 208 23.68 13.37 32.26
CA MET A 208 23.89 14.79 31.98
C MET A 208 24.78 15.47 33.04
N PRO A 209 25.83 16.21 32.63
CA PRO A 209 26.75 16.85 33.56
C PRO A 209 26.15 18.00 34.39
N HIS A 210 25.16 18.71 33.84
CA HIS A 210 24.60 19.92 34.44
C HIS A 210 23.22 19.64 35.07
N PRO A 211 23.02 19.92 36.37
CA PRO A 211 21.80 19.52 37.10
C PRO A 211 20.53 20.13 36.50
N ALA A 212 20.54 21.43 36.15
CA ALA A 212 19.36 22.06 35.56
C ALA A 212 18.96 21.47 34.19
N LEU A 213 19.92 20.91 33.43
CA LEU A 213 19.59 20.24 32.16
C LEU A 213 19.03 18.84 32.41
N ALA A 214 19.56 18.12 33.41
CA ALA A 214 19.03 16.83 33.84
C ALA A 214 17.58 16.97 34.33
N ASP A 215 17.29 17.99 35.16
CA ASP A 215 15.94 18.28 35.63
C ASP A 215 15.00 18.61 34.46
N ALA A 216 15.41 19.49 33.55
CA ALA A 216 14.61 19.84 32.37
C ALA A 216 14.35 18.63 31.44
N ALA A 217 15.33 17.74 31.28
CA ALA A 217 15.19 16.52 30.48
C ALA A 217 14.23 15.52 31.15
N ALA A 218 14.31 15.34 32.47
CA ALA A 218 13.41 14.49 33.23
C ALA A 218 11.96 15.02 33.21
N ASP A 219 11.79 16.34 33.32
CA ASP A 219 10.49 17.01 33.21
C ASP A 219 9.89 16.82 31.81
N HIS A 220 10.70 16.97 30.76
CA HIS A 220 10.25 16.74 29.40
C HIS A 220 9.90 15.27 29.15
N ALA A 221 10.66 14.31 29.70
CA ALA A 221 10.35 12.89 29.62
C ALA A 221 8.96 12.58 30.24
N ARG A 222 8.68 13.12 31.43
CA ARG A 222 7.36 13.00 32.07
C ARG A 222 6.25 13.61 31.22
N PHE A 223 6.49 14.77 30.63
CA PHE A 223 5.53 15.40 29.72
C PHE A 223 5.23 14.53 28.48
N LEU A 224 6.24 13.89 27.89
CA LEU A 224 6.07 13.02 26.74
C LEU A 224 5.26 11.75 27.08
N ASP A 225 5.50 11.14 28.24
CA ASP A 225 4.71 10.00 28.73
C ASP A 225 3.25 10.41 29.01
N ASP A 226 3.01 11.53 29.69
CA ASP A 226 1.67 12.07 29.93
C ASP A 226 0.92 12.35 28.61
N LEU A 227 1.62 12.86 27.61
CA LEU A 227 1.06 13.13 26.28
C LEU A 227 0.71 11.83 25.56
N ALA A 228 1.55 10.81 25.68
CA ALA A 228 1.33 9.49 25.10
C ALA A 228 0.07 8.83 25.67
N GLU A 229 -0.13 8.88 27.00
CA GLU A 229 -1.28 8.28 27.67
C GLU A 229 -2.60 8.97 27.33
N ARG A 230 -2.59 10.30 27.19
CA ARG A 230 -3.84 11.08 27.13
C ARG A 230 -4.33 11.39 25.72
N ARG A 231 -3.45 11.39 24.71
CA ARG A 231 -3.76 12.01 23.41
C ARG A 231 -3.51 11.13 22.18
N ASP A 232 -2.96 9.92 22.33
CA ASP A 232 -2.59 9.00 21.23
C ASP A 232 -2.13 9.75 19.96
N PRO A 233 -1.01 10.47 20.04
CA PRO A 233 -0.61 11.40 18.99
C PRO A 233 -0.29 10.65 17.70
N LEU A 234 -0.93 11.08 16.61
CA LEU A 234 -0.72 10.55 15.27
C LEU A 234 0.17 11.48 14.46
N ARG A 235 1.14 10.92 13.74
CA ARG A 235 1.89 11.59 12.67
C ARG A 235 1.36 11.16 11.30
N ARG A 236 1.43 12.06 10.33
CA ARG A 236 1.14 11.74 8.93
C ARG A 236 2.42 11.28 8.24
N GLN A 237 2.45 10.07 7.73
CA GLN A 237 3.52 9.60 6.85
C GLN A 237 3.04 9.69 5.40
N VAL A 238 3.84 10.35 4.55
CA VAL A 238 3.60 10.43 3.11
C VAL A 238 4.72 9.69 2.39
N LEU A 239 4.35 8.67 1.63
CA LEU A 239 5.26 7.84 0.85
C LEU A 239 4.85 7.92 -0.62
N ILE A 240 5.80 8.18 -1.50
CA ILE A 240 5.61 8.15 -2.94
C ILE A 240 6.35 6.91 -3.46
N VAL A 241 5.62 5.99 -4.06
CA VAL A 241 6.14 4.74 -4.60
C VAL A 241 6.21 4.84 -6.12
N THR A 242 7.42 4.84 -6.66
CA THR A 242 7.68 4.81 -8.10
C THR A 242 7.94 3.38 -8.54
N ARG A 243 7.47 3.00 -9.73
CA ARG A 243 7.67 1.67 -10.31
C ARG A 243 8.38 1.76 -11.64
N ALA A 244 9.31 0.84 -11.90
CA ALA A 244 9.88 0.66 -13.24
C ALA A 244 8.87 -0.05 -14.15
N ASN A 245 9.01 0.14 -15.46
CA ASN A 245 8.20 -0.61 -16.42
C ASN A 245 8.69 -2.07 -16.51
N PRO A 246 7.79 -3.04 -16.75
CA PRO A 246 8.19 -4.42 -17.04
C PRO A 246 9.17 -4.47 -18.22
N GLY A 247 10.31 -5.16 -18.04
CA GLY A 247 11.33 -5.30 -19.09
C GLY A 247 12.29 -4.11 -19.24
N GLU A 248 12.19 -3.10 -18.37
CA GLU A 248 13.17 -2.02 -18.34
C GLU A 248 14.54 -2.56 -17.87
N ARG A 249 15.49 -2.69 -18.80
CA ARG A 249 16.81 -3.31 -18.58
C ARG A 249 17.75 -2.54 -17.66
N SER A 250 17.35 -1.35 -17.22
CA SER A 250 18.22 -0.55 -16.38
C SER A 250 18.09 -0.97 -14.93
N GLU A 251 19.19 -1.50 -14.40
CA GLU A 251 19.28 -2.11 -13.08
C GLU A 251 18.70 -1.24 -11.95
N HIS A 252 18.83 0.09 -12.05
CA HIS A 252 18.40 1.08 -11.05
C HIS A 252 17.27 2.00 -11.54
N ALA A 253 16.42 1.52 -12.44
CA ALA A 253 15.35 2.29 -13.08
C ALA A 253 14.35 2.89 -12.08
N ALA A 254 13.99 2.15 -11.03
CA ALA A 254 13.03 2.62 -10.03
C ALA A 254 13.69 3.66 -9.12
N ARG A 255 14.94 3.40 -8.71
CA ARG A 255 15.74 4.32 -7.89
C ARG A 255 15.96 5.68 -8.57
N ARG A 256 16.30 5.70 -9.85
CA ARG A 256 16.49 6.97 -10.60
C ARG A 256 15.21 7.79 -10.69
N ARG A 257 14.05 7.14 -10.83
CA ARG A 257 12.74 7.82 -10.82
C ARG A 257 12.39 8.37 -9.45
N ALA A 258 12.74 7.64 -8.39
CA ALA A 258 12.63 8.16 -7.02
C ALA A 258 13.51 9.42 -6.85
N ASP A 259 14.75 9.43 -7.34
CA ASP A 259 15.60 10.63 -7.30
C ASP A 259 15.05 11.78 -8.16
N GLN A 260 14.47 11.49 -9.32
CA GLN A 260 13.79 12.49 -10.13
C GLN A 260 12.59 13.10 -9.40
N THR A 261 11.82 12.27 -8.68
CA THR A 261 10.72 12.73 -7.81
C THR A 261 11.24 13.61 -6.67
N VAL A 262 12.33 13.22 -6.00
CA VAL A 262 12.97 14.06 -4.97
C VAL A 262 13.36 15.42 -5.54
N ARG A 263 14.04 15.45 -6.69
CA ARG A 263 14.44 16.71 -7.36
C ARG A 263 13.26 17.58 -7.79
N ALA A 264 12.20 16.96 -8.30
CA ALA A 264 11.01 17.69 -8.73
C ALA A 264 10.26 18.31 -7.55
N LEU A 265 10.21 17.60 -6.41
CA LEU A 265 9.43 18.02 -5.24
C LEU A 265 10.25 18.83 -4.23
N SER A 266 11.59 18.84 -4.28
CA SER A 266 12.41 19.63 -3.35
C SER A 266 12.14 21.14 -3.42
N GLY A 267 11.65 21.63 -4.56
CA GLY A 267 11.25 23.04 -4.73
C GLY A 267 9.92 23.42 -4.07
N LEU A 268 9.14 22.46 -3.58
CA LEU A 268 7.81 22.69 -2.99
C LEU A 268 7.84 23.06 -1.50
N GLY A 269 9.03 23.26 -0.92
CA GLY A 269 9.18 23.45 0.53
C GLY A 269 8.84 22.20 1.34
N VAL A 270 8.70 21.04 0.70
CA VAL A 270 8.67 19.74 1.38
C VAL A 270 10.08 19.18 1.45
N THR A 271 10.41 18.56 2.59
CA THR A 271 11.60 17.71 2.66
C THR A 271 11.25 16.38 2.00
N THR A 272 12.03 15.98 1.01
CA THR A 272 11.87 14.70 0.33
C THR A 272 13.18 13.94 0.33
N ARG A 273 13.08 12.62 0.54
CA ARG A 273 14.24 11.73 0.55
C ARG A 273 13.84 10.39 -0.03
N ALA A 274 14.61 9.90 -0.99
CA ALA A 274 14.51 8.52 -1.42
C ALA A 274 15.03 7.58 -0.32
N LEU A 275 14.24 6.56 0.00
CA LEU A 275 14.53 5.62 1.06
C LEU A 275 15.61 4.63 0.61
N ASP A 276 16.54 4.33 1.51
CA ASP A 276 17.53 3.26 1.37
C ASP A 276 16.94 1.93 1.85
N GLY A 277 17.70 0.83 1.74
CA GLY A 277 17.19 -0.51 2.06
C GLY A 277 16.61 -0.62 3.48
N HIS A 278 17.28 -0.02 4.45
CA HIS A 278 16.82 -0.03 5.85
C HIS A 278 15.55 0.82 6.02
N ALA A 279 15.54 2.07 5.54
CA ALA A 279 14.36 2.92 5.69
C ALA A 279 13.14 2.38 4.90
N THR A 280 13.36 1.75 3.75
CA THR A 280 12.32 1.04 2.99
C THR A 280 11.75 -0.12 3.79
N THR A 281 12.61 -0.93 4.40
CA THR A 281 12.19 -2.04 5.27
C THR A 281 11.39 -1.53 6.48
N ALA A 282 11.86 -0.46 7.13
CA ALA A 282 11.16 0.16 8.24
C ALA A 282 9.79 0.73 7.83
N ALA A 283 9.71 1.37 6.66
CA ALA A 283 8.45 1.89 6.12
C ALA A 283 7.44 0.76 5.82
N LEU A 284 7.88 -0.35 5.23
CA LEU A 284 7.04 -1.51 4.97
C LEU A 284 6.61 -2.21 6.27
N ALA A 285 7.50 -2.34 7.24
CA ALA A 285 7.16 -2.90 8.56
C ALA A 285 6.12 -2.04 9.29
N ALA A 286 6.28 -0.72 9.27
CA ALA A 286 5.32 0.21 9.86
C ALA A 286 3.97 0.22 9.10
N ALA A 287 3.98 -0.06 7.80
CA ALA A 287 2.74 -0.21 7.02
C ALA A 287 2.01 -1.52 7.35
N ALA A 288 2.74 -2.60 7.66
CA ALA A 288 2.16 -3.89 8.02
C ALA A 288 1.69 -3.96 9.49
N ASP A 289 2.42 -3.33 10.40
CA ASP A 289 2.13 -3.28 11.83
C ASP A 289 2.46 -1.89 12.39
N PRO A 290 1.51 -0.92 12.32
CA PRO A 290 1.75 0.47 12.71
C PRO A 290 2.07 0.66 14.20
N TYR A 291 1.66 -0.29 15.05
CA TYR A 291 1.85 -0.22 16.50
C TYR A 291 3.14 -0.87 16.97
N ARG A 292 3.88 -1.53 16.07
CA ARG A 292 5.16 -2.11 16.41
C ARG A 292 6.24 -1.03 16.34
N PRO A 293 7.02 -0.84 17.41
CA PRO A 293 8.14 0.10 17.36
C PRO A 293 9.08 -0.30 16.22
N PRO A 294 9.62 0.68 15.47
CA PRO A 294 10.55 0.39 14.39
C PRO A 294 11.71 -0.42 14.96
N ARG A 295 11.97 -1.59 14.36
CA ARG A 295 13.10 -2.42 14.79
C ARG A 295 14.37 -1.59 14.59
N PRO A 296 15.26 -1.48 15.60
CA PRO A 296 16.55 -0.84 15.41
C PRO A 296 17.24 -1.51 14.22
N GLY A 297 17.83 -0.68 13.35
CA GLY A 297 18.48 -1.13 12.13
C GLY A 297 19.56 -2.18 12.35
N GLY A 298 19.95 -2.84 11.26
CA GLY A 298 20.99 -3.87 11.29
C GLY A 298 20.53 -5.25 10.80
N LEU A 299 19.35 -5.36 10.19
CA LEU A 299 19.05 -6.55 9.39
C LEU A 299 19.92 -6.52 8.14
N ALA A 300 20.67 -7.59 7.93
CA ALA A 300 21.54 -7.74 6.78
C ALA A 300 20.71 -7.77 5.48
N ALA A 301 21.22 -7.18 4.40
CA ALA A 301 20.52 -7.24 3.12
C ALA A 301 20.41 -8.69 2.63
N SER A 302 19.51 -8.96 1.69
CA SER A 302 19.15 -10.32 1.25
C SER A 302 20.36 -11.18 0.79
N HIS A 303 21.45 -10.54 0.34
CA HIS A 303 22.68 -11.18 -0.12
C HIS A 303 23.88 -10.99 0.84
N THR A 304 23.68 -10.31 1.98
CA THR A 304 24.73 -10.06 2.96
C THR A 304 24.94 -11.32 3.81
N ILE A 305 26.14 -11.89 3.74
CA ILE A 305 26.54 -13.02 4.58
C ILE A 305 26.60 -12.55 6.04
N ILE A 306 25.68 -13.03 6.87
CA ILE A 306 25.69 -12.77 8.32
C ILE A 306 26.75 -13.68 8.94
N THR A 307 27.91 -13.12 9.27
CA THR A 307 28.88 -13.79 10.14
C THR A 307 28.58 -13.39 11.58
N ALA A 308 28.07 -14.34 12.38
CA ALA A 308 27.88 -14.11 13.80
C ALA A 308 29.24 -14.10 14.49
N THR A 309 29.67 -12.95 15.01
CA THR A 309 30.80 -12.91 15.96
C THR A 309 30.25 -13.38 17.32
N PRO A 310 30.72 -14.49 17.91
CA PRO A 310 30.19 -14.96 19.18
C PRO A 310 30.47 -13.91 20.25
N THR A 311 29.40 -13.36 20.82
CA THR A 311 29.47 -12.38 21.91
C THR A 311 30.07 -13.09 23.12
N ARG A 312 31.33 -12.78 23.45
CA ARG A 312 32.04 -13.38 24.58
C ARG A 312 31.38 -12.85 25.87
N GLY A 313 30.58 -13.68 26.53
CA GLY A 313 29.91 -13.32 27.78
C GLY A 313 30.92 -12.89 28.86
N PRO A 314 30.53 -11.97 29.77
CA PRO A 314 31.44 -11.45 30.79
C PRO A 314 31.85 -12.58 31.75
N ARG A 315 33.17 -12.83 31.83
CA ARG A 315 33.76 -13.73 32.83
C ARG A 315 33.53 -13.15 34.22
N THR A 316 32.55 -13.69 34.94
CA THR A 316 32.39 -13.46 36.38
C THR A 316 33.65 -13.93 37.09
N ARG A 317 34.48 -12.99 37.57
CA ARG A 317 35.55 -13.28 38.53
C ARG A 317 34.89 -13.69 39.85
N ARG A 318 34.94 -14.99 40.18
CA ARG A 318 34.75 -15.44 41.57
C ARG A 318 35.94 -14.94 42.37
N THR A 319 35.71 -13.96 43.25
CA THR A 319 36.62 -13.64 44.35
C THR A 319 36.42 -14.68 45.44
N SER A 320 37.51 -15.35 45.81
CA SER A 320 37.61 -16.20 47.00
C SER A 320 38.08 -15.38 48.19
#